data_AF-A0A538S1G7-F1
#
_entry.id   AF-A0A538S1G7-F1
#
_cell.length_a   1.000
_cell.length_b   1.000
_cell.length_c   1.000
_cell.angle_alpha   90.00
_cell.angle_beta   90.00
_cell.angle_gamma   90.00
#
_symmetry.space_group_name_H-M   'P 1'
#
loop_
_entity.id
_entity.type
_entity.pdbx_description
1 polymer ?
#
loop_
_entity_poly.entity_id
_entity_poly.type
_entity_poly.pdbx_seq_one_letter_code
_entity_poly.pdbx_strand_id
1 'polypeptide(L)'
;MLHHSKTWQLLAHDRGPIERLGESLQVSPIVAQLLLNRGLGELGLAKRFLDVPFNALHEPALLPGVSEAAERLHAAISSGRSICVYGDYDVDGLTGTVILWQALQMLGAQA
;
A
#
# COMPACT_ATOMS: atom_id res chain seq x y z
N MET A 1 -24.26 2.03 -30.89
CA MET A 1 -23.43 1.74 -29.69
C MET A 1 -22.54 0.56 -30.01
N LEU A 2 -21.24 0.77 -30.18
CA LEU A 2 -20.28 -0.31 -30.42
C LEU A 2 -20.05 -1.03 -29.10
N HIS A 3 -20.64 -2.22 -28.95
CA HIS A 3 -20.26 -3.16 -27.89
C HIS A 3 -18.78 -3.51 -28.08
N HIS A 4 -17.92 -2.92 -27.26
CA HIS A 4 -16.54 -3.39 -27.16
C HIS A 4 -16.60 -4.81 -26.58
N SER A 5 -16.38 -5.81 -27.43
CA SER A 5 -16.28 -7.19 -26.94
C SER A 5 -15.02 -7.28 -26.07
N LYS A 6 -15.20 -7.49 -24.77
CA LYS A 6 -14.08 -7.74 -23.87
C LYS A 6 -13.54 -9.13 -24.18
N THR A 7 -12.27 -9.19 -24.58
CA THR A 7 -11.57 -10.47 -24.79
C THR A 7 -11.11 -11.00 -23.44
N TRP A 8 -11.54 -12.19 -23.07
CA TRP A 8 -11.07 -12.86 -21.86
C TRP A 8 -9.68 -13.42 -22.11
N GLN A 9 -8.73 -13.06 -21.25
CA GLN A 9 -7.39 -13.65 -21.25
C GLN A 9 -7.27 -14.57 -20.04
N LEU A 10 -7.19 -15.86 -20.30
CA LEU A 10 -6.94 -16.88 -19.29
C LEU A 10 -5.45 -17.20 -19.30
N LEU A 11 -4.81 -17.06 -18.14
CA LEU A 11 -3.42 -17.46 -17.95
C LEU A 11 -3.33 -18.98 -17.82
N ALA A 12 -2.18 -19.54 -18.18
CA ALA A 12 -1.96 -20.98 -18.17
C ALA A 12 -2.13 -21.58 -16.77
N HIS A 13 -2.81 -22.71 -16.71
CA HIS A 13 -3.00 -23.50 -15.49
C HIS A 13 -2.02 -24.67 -15.48
N ASP A 14 -0.80 -24.43 -14.98
CA ASP A 14 0.22 -25.47 -14.84
C ASP A 14 0.20 -26.04 -13.42
N ARG A 15 -0.26 -27.28 -13.29
CA ARG A 15 -0.39 -27.97 -11.99
C ARG A 15 0.93 -28.05 -11.23
N GLY A 16 2.05 -28.26 -11.92
CA GLY A 16 3.34 -28.49 -11.26
C GLY A 16 3.80 -27.31 -10.40
N PRO A 17 3.97 -26.10 -10.98
CA PRO A 17 4.26 -24.89 -10.22
C PRO A 17 3.21 -24.55 -9.16
N ILE A 18 1.91 -24.78 -9.44
CA ILE A 18 0.82 -24.51 -8.50
C ILE A 18 0.94 -25.37 -7.25
N GLU A 19 1.11 -26.67 -7.40
CA GLU A 19 1.26 -27.62 -6.30
C GLU A 19 2.51 -27.30 -5.47
N ARG A 20 3.67 -27.12 -6.14
CA ARG A 20 4.92 -26.77 -5.45
C ARG A 20 4.82 -25.48 -4.64
N LEU A 21 4.26 -24.41 -5.23
CA LEU A 21 4.13 -23.13 -4.55
C LEU A 21 3.08 -23.19 -3.43
N GLY A 22 1.95 -23.87 -3.68
CA GLY A 22 0.88 -24.06 -2.70
C GLY A 22 1.34 -24.83 -1.47
N GLU A 23 2.06 -25.94 -1.66
CA GLU A 23 2.67 -26.71 -0.57
C GLU A 23 3.72 -25.89 0.19
N SER A 24 4.60 -25.18 -0.52
CA SER A 24 5.67 -24.39 0.11
C SER A 24 5.13 -23.22 0.96
N LEU A 25 4.01 -22.62 0.54
CA LEU A 25 3.36 -21.51 1.25
C LEU A 25 2.24 -21.96 2.19
N GLN A 26 1.86 -23.25 2.20
CA GLN A 26 0.70 -23.78 2.91
C GLN A 26 -0.61 -23.04 2.56
N VAL A 27 -0.81 -22.74 1.27
CA VAL A 27 -2.01 -22.09 0.74
C VAL A 27 -2.75 -23.01 -0.23
N SER A 28 -4.02 -22.71 -0.50
CA SER A 28 -4.81 -23.48 -1.45
C SER A 28 -4.27 -23.34 -2.90
N PRO A 29 -4.49 -24.34 -3.77
CA PRO A 29 -4.05 -24.29 -5.17
C PRO A 29 -4.56 -23.05 -5.94
N ILE A 30 -5.76 -22.56 -5.59
CA ILE A 30 -6.31 -21.35 -6.22
C ILE A 30 -5.51 -20.10 -5.83
N VAL A 31 -5.03 -19.99 -4.59
CA VAL A 31 -4.16 -18.87 -4.17
C VAL A 31 -2.81 -18.97 -4.88
N ALA A 32 -2.22 -20.17 -4.96
CA ALA A 32 -0.97 -20.39 -5.68
C ALA A 32 -1.08 -20.01 -7.17
N GLN A 33 -2.16 -20.39 -7.86
CA GLN A 33 -2.44 -19.94 -9.23
C GLN A 33 -2.51 -18.41 -9.33
N LEU A 34 -3.20 -17.75 -8.40
CA LEU A 34 -3.35 -16.29 -8.40
C LEU A 34 -2.03 -15.55 -8.16
N LEU A 35 -1.11 -16.14 -7.40
CA LEU A 35 0.25 -15.62 -7.19
C LEU A 35 1.10 -15.80 -8.45
N LEU A 36 1.06 -16.97 -9.08
CA LEU A 36 1.73 -17.21 -10.37
C LEU A 36 1.23 -16.24 -11.45
N ASN A 37 -0.08 -16.01 -11.50
CA ASN A 37 -0.70 -15.03 -12.41
C ASN A 37 -0.22 -13.59 -12.19
N ARG A 38 0.25 -13.27 -10.98
CA ARG A 38 0.83 -11.97 -10.62
C ARG A 38 2.35 -11.91 -10.80
N GLY A 39 2.97 -12.95 -11.34
CA GLY A 39 4.43 -13.05 -11.46
C GLY A 39 5.14 -13.39 -10.14
N LEU A 40 4.40 -13.77 -9.10
CA LEU A 40 4.91 -14.11 -7.77
C LEU A 40 5.16 -15.64 -7.67
N GLY A 41 5.92 -16.20 -8.62
CA GLY A 41 6.25 -17.63 -8.63
C GLY A 41 7.45 -18.00 -7.75
N GLU A 42 8.23 -17.02 -7.33
CA GLU A 42 9.36 -17.21 -6.40
C GLU A 42 8.85 -17.22 -4.96
N LEU A 43 9.25 -18.23 -4.18
CA LEU A 43 8.74 -18.48 -2.84
C LEU A 43 8.92 -17.28 -1.89
N GLY A 44 10.11 -16.67 -1.90
CA GLY A 44 10.43 -15.52 -1.07
C GLY A 44 9.57 -14.30 -1.40
N LEU A 45 9.41 -13.97 -2.68
CA LEU A 45 8.54 -12.88 -3.13
C LEU A 45 7.07 -13.15 -2.79
N ALA A 46 6.59 -14.37 -3.04
CA ALA A 46 5.21 -14.74 -2.73
C ALA A 46 4.92 -14.69 -1.23
N LYS A 47 5.85 -15.19 -0.39
CA LYS A 47 5.74 -15.12 1.06
C LYS A 47 5.73 -13.67 1.54
N ARG A 48 6.65 -12.84 1.07
CA ARG A 48 6.68 -11.40 1.40
C ARG A 48 5.41 -10.69 0.97
N PHE A 49 4.80 -11.06 -0.15
CA PHE A 49 3.56 -10.45 -0.62
C PHE A 49 2.36 -10.80 0.28
N LEU A 50 2.27 -12.05 0.74
CA LEU A 50 1.17 -12.50 1.60
C LEU A 50 1.31 -12.02 3.05
N ASP A 51 2.54 -11.93 3.53
CA ASP A 51 2.88 -11.58 4.91
C ASP A 51 3.96 -10.49 4.89
N VAL A 52 3.54 -9.26 4.55
CA VAL A 52 4.40 -8.08 4.56
C VAL A 52 4.55 -7.62 6.02
N PRO A 53 5.73 -7.75 6.64
CA PRO A 53 5.90 -7.22 7.98
C PRO A 53 5.94 -5.68 7.92
N PHE A 54 5.47 -5.02 8.97
CA PHE A 54 5.47 -3.54 9.03
C PHE A 54 6.87 -2.92 8.83
N ASN A 55 7.93 -3.62 9.24
CA ASN A 55 9.30 -3.18 9.06
C ASN A 55 9.84 -3.36 7.62
N ALA A 56 9.06 -3.93 6.70
CA ALA A 56 9.37 -3.98 5.27
C ALA A 56 8.84 -2.75 4.52
N LEU A 57 8.14 -1.83 5.19
CA LEU A 57 7.80 -0.53 4.63
C LEU A 57 9.09 0.24 4.32
N HIS A 58 9.07 1.01 3.24
CA HIS A 58 10.15 1.91 2.92
C HIS A 58 10.35 2.94 4.03
N GLU A 59 11.61 3.28 4.30
CA GLU A 59 11.95 4.41 5.17
C GLU A 59 11.20 5.66 4.69
N PRO A 60 10.45 6.35 5.56
CA PRO A 60 9.67 7.52 5.15
C PRO A 60 10.53 8.54 4.43
N ALA A 61 11.77 8.76 4.90
CA ALA A 61 12.74 9.70 4.33
C ALA A 61 13.08 9.47 2.84
N LEU A 62 12.72 8.31 2.26
CA LEU A 62 12.85 8.06 0.84
C LEU A 62 11.79 8.80 0.00
N LEU A 63 10.70 9.25 0.62
CA LEU A 63 9.71 10.11 -0.02
C LEU A 63 10.28 11.52 -0.19
N PRO A 64 10.47 12.01 -1.42
CA PRO A 64 11.11 13.31 -1.65
C PRO A 64 10.38 14.45 -0.90
N GLY A 65 11.14 15.21 -0.12
CA GLY A 65 10.62 16.37 0.62
C GLY A 65 9.92 16.06 1.94
N VAL A 66 9.82 14.79 2.36
CA VAL A 66 9.07 14.44 3.57
C VAL A 66 9.73 14.96 4.84
N SER A 67 11.07 14.93 4.90
CA SER A 67 11.82 15.36 6.08
C SER A 67 11.67 16.87 6.27
N GLU A 68 11.80 17.63 5.18
CA GLU A 68 11.60 19.07 5.16
C GLU A 68 10.15 19.45 5.48
N ALA A 69 9.17 18.66 5.03
CA ALA A 69 7.77 18.85 5.38
C ALA A 69 7.52 18.61 6.88
N ALA A 70 8.09 17.54 7.45
CA ALA A 70 7.98 17.23 8.86
C ALA A 70 8.60 18.33 9.74
N GLU A 71 9.79 18.83 9.38
CA GLU A 71 10.44 19.95 10.08
C GLU A 71 9.58 21.22 10.04
N ARG A 72 8.99 21.54 8.87
CA ARG A 72 8.09 22.70 8.73
C ARG A 72 6.85 22.58 9.59
N LEU A 73 6.23 21.41 9.63
CA LEU A 73 5.08 21.14 10.49
C LEU A 73 5.46 21.25 11.97
N HIS A 74 6.57 20.64 12.38
CA HIS A 74 7.05 20.72 13.76
C HIS A 74 7.33 22.16 14.21
N ALA A 75 7.95 22.97 13.35
CA ALA A 75 8.18 24.39 13.62
C ALA A 75 6.86 25.17 13.75
N ALA A 76 5.88 24.91 12.87
CA ALA A 76 4.57 25.55 12.92
C ALA A 76 3.84 25.23 14.24
N ILE A 77 3.82 23.95 14.63
CA ILE A 77 3.24 23.49 15.90
C ILE A 77 3.91 24.18 17.09
N SER A 78 5.25 24.17 17.13
CA SER A 78 6.02 24.79 18.21
C SER A 78 5.80 26.31 18.33
N SER A 79 5.50 26.97 17.22
CA SER A 79 5.15 28.39 17.18
C SER A 79 3.67 28.71 17.41
N GLY A 80 2.82 27.71 17.64
CA GLY A 80 1.37 27.88 17.79
C GLY A 80 0.68 28.41 16.53
N ARG A 81 1.22 28.13 15.34
CA ARG A 81 0.60 28.53 14.08
C ARG A 81 -0.54 27.59 13.74
N SER A 82 -1.66 28.15 13.26
CA SER A 82 -2.78 27.38 12.74
C SER A 82 -2.36 26.58 11.50
N ILE A 83 -2.76 25.31 11.43
CA ILE A 83 -2.46 24.43 10.30
C ILE A 83 -3.76 24.00 9.64
N CYS A 84 -3.94 24.35 8.36
CA CYS A 84 -5.08 23.87 7.57
C CYS A 84 -4.67 22.60 6.81
N VAL A 85 -5.46 21.54 6.92
CA VAL A 85 -5.30 20.32 6.11
C VAL A 85 -6.29 20.35 4.94
N TYR A 86 -5.77 20.37 3.73
CA TYR A 86 -6.57 20.35 2.50
C TYR A 86 -6.41 19.00 1.80
N GLY A 87 -7.51 18.23 1.75
CA GLY A 87 -7.57 16.90 1.12
C GLY A 87 -8.26 16.90 -0.24
N ASP A 88 -8.11 15.79 -0.96
CA ASP A 88 -8.94 15.49 -2.13
C ASP A 88 -10.23 14.75 -1.70
N TYR A 89 -11.21 14.71 -2.61
CA TYR A 89 -12.57 14.23 -2.36
C TYR A 89 -12.74 12.71 -2.50
N ASP A 90 -11.72 12.00 -3.01
CA ASP A 90 -11.71 10.55 -3.05
C ASP A 90 -11.43 9.94 -1.66
N VAL A 91 -11.61 8.62 -1.57
CA VAL A 91 -11.57 7.92 -0.28
C VAL A 91 -10.16 7.98 0.33
N ASP A 92 -9.13 7.88 -0.50
CA ASP A 92 -7.73 8.03 -0.10
C ASP A 92 -7.42 9.47 0.36
N GLY A 93 -7.89 10.50 -0.36
CA GLY A 93 -7.76 11.89 0.05
C GLY A 93 -8.43 12.19 1.40
N LEU A 94 -9.66 11.71 1.60
CA LEU A 94 -10.40 11.88 2.85
C LEU A 94 -9.73 11.15 4.02
N THR A 95 -9.37 9.89 3.83
CA THR A 95 -8.72 9.10 4.89
C THR A 95 -7.35 9.65 5.26
N GLY A 96 -6.54 10.07 4.28
CA GLY A 96 -5.26 10.72 4.51
C GLY A 96 -5.39 12.04 5.28
N THR A 97 -6.42 12.84 4.96
CA THR A 97 -6.74 14.09 5.68
C THR A 97 -7.04 13.81 7.15
N VAL A 98 -7.88 12.81 7.44
CA VAL A 98 -8.23 12.44 8.82
C VAL A 98 -7.01 11.95 9.60
N ILE A 99 -6.16 11.11 8.98
CA ILE A 99 -4.92 10.63 9.60
C ILE A 99 -4.01 11.81 9.96
N LEU A 100 -3.78 12.72 9.02
CA LEU A 100 -2.92 13.88 9.25
C LEU A 100 -3.49 14.80 10.32
N TRP A 101 -4.80 15.06 10.29
CA TRP A 101 -5.49 15.85 11.30
C TRP A 101 -5.31 15.26 12.70
N GLN A 102 -5.56 13.95 12.86
CA GLN A 102 -5.40 13.27 14.14
C GLN A 102 -3.95 13.32 14.63
N ALA A 103 -2.98 13.07 13.73
CA ALA A 103 -1.57 13.14 14.08
C ALA A 103 -1.16 14.55 14.54
N LEU A 104 -1.60 15.59 13.83
CA LEU A 104 -1.31 16.99 14.20
C LEU A 104 -1.93 17.34 15.57
N GLN A 105 -3.17 16.94 15.83
CA GLN A 105 -3.84 17.14 17.12
C GLN A 105 -3.11 16.42 18.26
N MET A 106 -2.66 15.18 18.04
CA MET A 106 -1.84 14.42 19.02
C MET A 106 -0.51 15.11 19.33
N LEU A 107 0.05 15.85 18.37
CA LEU A 107 1.28 16.62 18.52
C LEU A 107 1.04 18.02 19.10
N GLY A 108 -0.19 18.38 19.44
CA GLY A 108 -0.54 19.67 20.05
C GLY A 108 -0.73 20.82 19.04
N ALA A 109 -0.92 20.50 17.75
CA ALA A 109 -1.24 21.50 16.74
C ALA A 109 -2.61 22.12 16.99
N GLN A 110 -2.73 23.41 16.67
CA GLN A 110 -4.02 24.04 16.41
C GLN A 110 -4.37 23.79 14.94
N ALA A 111 -4.84 22.58 14.65
CA ALA A 111 -5.40 22.24 13.35
C ALA A 111 -6.89 22.60 13.36
#